data_AF-A0A376MW93-F1
#
_entry.id   AF-A0A376MW93-F1
#
_cell.length_a   1.000
_cell.length_b   1.000
_cell.length_c   1.000
_cell.angle_alpha   90.00
_cell.angle_beta   90.00
_cell.angle_gamma   90.00
#
_symmetry.space_group_name_H-M   'P 1'
#
loop_
_entity.id
_entity.type
_entity.pdbx_description
1 polymer ?
#
loop_
_entity_poly.entity_id
_entity_poly.type
_entity_poly.pdbx_seq_one_letter_code
_entity_poly.pdbx_strand_id
1 'polypeptide(L)'
;MKFRALFLELFFPSYGEFHTEEVMLDKITGKTPVAAYVSPVVEGKVLRHRGGETRVLRPGYVKPKHELIPGRRLSAFLVKIHLN
;
A
#
# COMPACT_ATOMS: atom_id res chain seq x y z
N MET A 1 -5.04 -6.35 23.68
CA MET A 1 -5.84 -5.80 22.57
C MET A 1 -5.09 -6.02 21.27
N LYS A 2 -5.74 -6.54 20.21
CA LYS A 2 -5.12 -6.66 18.89
C LYS A 2 -5.20 -5.31 18.17
N PHE A 3 -4.13 -4.91 17.49
CA PHE A 3 -4.12 -3.72 16.64
C PHE A 3 -5.19 -3.84 15.56
N ARG A 4 -5.99 -2.78 15.38
CA ARG A 4 -6.95 -2.64 14.30
C ARG A 4 -6.52 -1.46 13.43
N ALA A 5 -6.46 -1.68 12.12
CA ALA A 5 -6.12 -0.65 11.17
C ALA A 5 -7.37 0.18 10.84
N LEU A 6 -7.84 0.95 11.83
CA LEU A 6 -9.13 1.66 11.80
C LEU A 6 -9.37 2.48 10.52
N PHE A 7 -8.37 3.21 10.04
CA PHE A 7 -8.49 4.02 8.83
C PHE A 7 -8.70 3.18 7.55
N LEU A 8 -8.04 2.02 7.45
CA LEU A 8 -8.25 1.10 6.32
C LEU A 8 -9.65 0.49 6.38
N GLU A 9 -10.08 0.05 7.56
CA GLU A 9 -11.39 -0.56 7.76
C GLU A 9 -12.55 0.41 7.47
N LEU A 10 -12.41 1.69 7.81
CA LEU A 10 -13.48 2.68 7.62
C LEU A 10 -13.53 3.27 6.21
N PHE A 11 -12.37 3.57 5.61
CA PHE A 11 -12.33 4.39 4.38
C PHE A 11 -11.83 3.63 3.14
N PHE A 12 -11.16 2.49 3.32
CA PHE A 12 -10.57 1.71 2.23
C PHE A 12 -10.94 0.22 2.33
N PRO A 13 -12.25 -0.12 2.32
CA PRO A 13 -12.71 -1.48 2.53
C PRO A 13 -12.45 -2.42 1.34
N SER A 14 -12.15 -1.87 0.16
CA SER A 14 -11.96 -2.61 -1.08
C SER A 14 -10.52 -2.55 -1.56
N TYR A 15 -10.06 -3.64 -2.17
CA TYR A 15 -8.74 -3.73 -2.81
C TYR A 15 -8.88 -4.27 -4.23
N GLY A 16 -7.89 -3.95 -5.07
CA GLY A 16 -7.78 -4.47 -6.43
C GLY A 16 -6.32 -4.82 -6.71
N GLU A 17 -6.09 -5.98 -7.30
CA GLU A 17 -4.75 -6.43 -7.68
C GLU A 17 -4.47 -6.08 -9.14
N PHE A 18 -3.21 -5.70 -9.41
CA PHE A 18 -2.72 -5.41 -10.75
C PHE A 18 -1.58 -6.35 -11.07
N HIS A 19 -1.53 -6.87 -12.30
CA HIS A 19 -0.45 -7.72 -12.78
C HIS A 19 0.74 -6.94 -13.35
N THR A 20 0.66 -5.61 -13.32
CA THR A 20 1.69 -4.67 -13.79
C THR A 20 2.31 -3.94 -12.61
N GLU A 21 3.53 -3.42 -12.78
CA GLU A 21 4.15 -2.54 -11.78
C GLU A 21 3.36 -1.24 -11.56
N GLU A 22 2.54 -0.87 -12.54
CA GLU A 22 1.72 0.32 -12.54
C GLU A 22 0.29 0.02 -12.07
N VAL A 23 -0.24 0.90 -11.21
CA VAL A 23 -1.63 0.93 -10.77
C VAL A 23 -2.37 1.95 -11.62
N MET A 24 -3.33 1.48 -12.41
CA MET A 24 -4.16 2.33 -13.28
C MET A 24 -5.44 2.73 -12.54
N LEU A 25 -5.56 4.00 -12.19
CA LEU A 25 -6.70 4.57 -11.44
C LEU A 25 -8.00 4.49 -12.22
N ASP A 26 -7.95 4.59 -13.55
CA ASP A 26 -9.12 4.45 -14.42
C ASP A 26 -9.74 3.05 -14.42
N LYS A 27 -8.97 2.02 -14.03
CA LYS A 27 -9.44 0.64 -13.96
C LYS A 27 -10.07 0.29 -12.61
N ILE A 28 -10.01 1.19 -11.63
CA ILE A 28 -10.64 0.99 -10.34
C ILE A 28 -12.15 1.12 -10.52
N THR A 29 -12.90 0.08 -10.13
CA THR A 29 -14.36 0.05 -10.24
C THR A 29 -14.98 1.21 -9.46
N GLY A 30 -15.51 2.21 -10.18
CA GLY A 30 -16.10 3.41 -9.61
C GLY A 30 -17.02 4.10 -10.62
N LYS A 31 -17.94 4.95 -10.13
CA LYS A 31 -18.88 5.71 -10.99
C LYS A 31 -18.20 6.85 -11.73
N THR A 32 -17.09 7.37 -11.20
CA THR A 32 -16.38 8.53 -11.73
C THR A 32 -14.92 8.13 -11.92
N PRO A 33 -14.33 8.39 -13.10
CA PRO A 33 -12.92 8.13 -13.31
C PRO A 33 -12.08 9.06 -12.44
N VAL A 34 -11.00 8.53 -11.85
CA VAL A 34 -10.18 9.22 -10.85
C VAL A 34 -8.79 9.51 -11.40
N ALA A 35 -8.28 10.69 -11.11
CA ALA A 35 -6.90 11.06 -11.37
C ALA A 35 -6.26 11.66 -10.11
N ALA A 36 -4.96 11.49 -9.98
CA ALA A 36 -4.16 12.03 -8.88
C ALA A 36 -3.23 13.11 -9.40
N TYR A 37 -3.11 14.21 -8.66
CA TYR A 37 -2.06 15.19 -8.92
C TYR A 37 -0.80 14.80 -8.15
N VAL A 38 0.29 14.52 -8.88
CA VAL A 38 1.55 14.05 -8.30
C VAL A 38 2.64 15.08 -8.57
N SER A 39 3.43 15.40 -7.54
CA SER A 39 4.58 16.30 -7.64
C SER A 39 5.80 15.67 -7.01
N PRO A 40 7.00 15.83 -7.60
CA PRO A 40 8.22 15.31 -7.00
C PRO A 40 8.58 16.08 -5.73
N VAL A 41 9.20 15.38 -4.80
CA VAL A 41 9.78 15.95 -3.58
C VAL A 41 11.30 15.98 -3.74
N VAL A 42 11.89 17.16 -3.61
CA VAL A 42 13.34 17.38 -3.67
C VAL A 42 13.76 18.09 -2.38
N GLU A 43 14.71 17.51 -1.64
CA GLU A 43 15.18 18.06 -0.36
C GLU A 43 14.03 18.33 0.65
N GLY A 44 13.02 17.47 0.67
CA GLY A 44 11.84 17.61 1.55
C GLY A 44 10.85 18.69 1.09
N LYS A 45 11.11 19.41 0.00
CA LYS A 45 10.19 20.40 -0.58
C LYS A 45 9.43 19.82 -1.76
N VAL A 46 8.13 20.05 -1.79
CA VAL A 46 7.25 19.65 -2.91
C VAL A 46 7.43 20.65 -4.06
N LEU A 47 7.91 20.19 -5.21
CA LEU A 47 8.04 21.01 -6.41
C LEU A 47 6.76 20.99 -7.25
N ARG A 48 5.75 21.76 -6.85
CA ARG A 48 4.44 21.79 -7.54
C ARG A 48 4.50 22.21 -9.00
N HIS A 49 5.44 23.07 -9.38
CA HIS A 49 5.62 23.49 -10.78
C HIS A 49 6.10 22.36 -11.70
N ARG A 50 6.65 21.26 -11.14
CA ARG A 50 7.00 20.03 -11.86
C ARG A 50 5.94 18.94 -11.67
N GLY A 51 4.82 19.28 -11.06
CA GLY A 51 3.71 18.38 -10.84
C GLY A 51 2.81 18.27 -12.06
N GLY A 52 2.06 17.17 -12.12
CA GLY A 52 1.08 16.92 -13.17
C GLY A 52 -0.02 16.00 -12.68
N GLU A 53 -1.15 16.04 -13.39
CA GLU A 53 -2.21 15.07 -13.23
C GLU A 53 -1.80 13.74 -13.88
N THR A 54 -1.98 12.63 -13.17
CA THR A 54 -1.75 11.29 -13.67
C THR A 54 -2.88 10.36 -13.27
N ARG A 55 -3.15 9.40 -14.15
CA ARG A 55 -4.11 8.31 -13.93
C ARG A 55 -3.41 7.00 -13.63
N VAL A 56 -2.08 7.03 -13.59
CA VAL A 56 -1.21 5.88 -13.37
C VAL A 56 -0.27 6.21 -12.21
N LEU A 57 -0.19 5.30 -11.24
CA LEU A 57 0.71 5.39 -10.10
C LEU A 57 1.66 4.20 -10.08
N ARG A 58 2.91 4.45 -9.73
CA ARG A 58 3.91 3.41 -9.43
C ARG A 58 4.09 3.35 -7.91
N PRO A 59 3.52 2.34 -7.22
CA PRO A 59 3.62 2.24 -5.78
C PRO A 59 5.05 1.88 -5.35
N GLY A 60 5.43 2.31 -4.15
CA GLY A 60 6.70 1.90 -3.54
C GLY A 60 6.66 0.41 -3.19
N TYR A 61 7.64 -0.34 -3.66
CA TYR A 61 7.73 -1.76 -3.33
C TYR A 61 8.31 -1.94 -1.91
N VAL A 62 7.63 -2.71 -1.05
CA VAL A 62 8.10 -3.04 0.31
C VAL A 62 8.48 -4.53 0.41
N LYS A 63 9.76 -4.86 0.64
CA LYS A 63 10.29 -6.23 0.87
C LYS A 63 10.92 -6.33 2.26
N PRO A 64 10.17 -6.48 3.35
CA PRO A 64 10.78 -6.67 4.66
C PRO A 64 11.47 -8.04 4.69
N LYS A 65 12.74 -8.07 5.08
CA LYS A 65 13.51 -9.31 5.28
C LYS A 65 13.72 -9.52 6.78
N HIS A 66 13.50 -10.74 7.25
CA HIS A 66 13.84 -11.13 8.61
C HIS A 66 14.78 -12.33 8.60
N GLU A 67 15.79 -12.31 9.45
CA GLU A 67 16.69 -13.44 9.63
C GLU A 67 16.04 -14.47 10.56
N LEU A 68 16.14 -15.75 10.17
CA LEU A 68 15.68 -16.85 11.00
C LEU A 68 16.84 -17.24 11.93
N ILE A 69 16.71 -16.89 13.22
CA ILE A 69 17.71 -17.19 14.25
C ILE A 69 17.24 -18.43 15.05
N PRO A 70 17.94 -19.58 14.94
CA PRO A 70 17.62 -20.77 15.73
C PRO A 70 17.70 -20.46 17.23
N GLY A 71 16.66 -20.85 17.99
CA GLY A 71 16.61 -20.64 19.45
C GLY A 71 16.06 -19.29 19.91
N ARG A 72 15.69 -18.38 19.00
CA ARG A 72 14.98 -17.14 19.36
C ARG A 72 13.60 -17.49 19.91
N ARG A 73 13.36 -17.17 21.19
CA ARG A 73 12.06 -17.39 21.83
C ARG A 73 11.03 -16.45 21.18
N LEU A 74 10.13 -17.01 20.39
CA LEU A 74 8.98 -16.26 19.88
C LEU A 74 8.09 -15.92 21.08
N SER A 75 7.97 -14.65 21.44
CA SER A 75 6.89 -14.21 22.32
C SER A 75 5.58 -14.50 21.58
N ALA A 76 4.80 -15.46 22.07
CA ALA A 76 3.66 -16.01 21.37
C ALA A 76 2.64 -14.92 21.00
N PHE A 77 2.63 -14.52 19.73
CA PHE A 77 1.42 -14.02 19.09
C PHE A 77 0.76 -15.22 18.42
N LEU A 78 -0.42 -15.59 18.92
CA LEU A 78 -1.20 -16.72 18.42
C LEU A 78 -1.66 -16.43 16.99
N VAL A 79 -0.84 -16.78 15.99
CA VAL A 79 -1.26 -16.86 14.59
C VAL A 79 -1.89 -18.23 14.41
N LYS A 80 -3.22 -18.25 14.30
CA LYS A 80 -3.99 -19.48 14.05
C LYS A 80 -3.85 -19.82 12.58
N ILE A 81 -2.97 -20.76 12.26
CA ILE A 81 -2.86 -21.32 10.91
C ILE A 81 -3.94 -22.40 10.81
N HIS A 82 -4.96 -22.18 9.97
CA HIS A 82 -5.92 -23.20 9.60
C HIS A 82 -5.32 -23.98 8.43
N LEU A 83 -5.05 -25.27 8.64
CA LEU A 83 -4.66 -26.20 7.58
C LEU A 83 -5.90 -27.02 7.23
N ASN A 84 -6.17 -27.12 5.93
CA ASN A 84 -7.18 -28.00 5.34
C ASN A 84 -6.59 -29.40 5.15
#